data_AF-A0A6N2WS49-F1
#
_entry.id   AF-A0A6N2WS49-F1
#
_cell.length_a   1.000
_cell.length_b   1.000
_cell.length_c   1.000
_cell.angle_alpha   90.00
_cell.angle_beta   90.00
_cell.angle_gamma   90.00
#
_symmetry.space_group_name_H-M   'P 1'
#
loop_
_entity.id
_entity.type
_entity.pdbx_description
1 polymer ?
#
loop_
_entity_poly.entity_id
_entity_poly.type
_entity_poly.pdbx_seq_one_letter_code
_entity_poly.pdbx_strand_id
1 'polypeptide(L)'
;MRKILYTILIVALIIVIGLLLSIIAMNLYYFSTIINKTPIIIDRSLVDYVTIMLACVALCFSISVVIPYFLSNQIIKKEIEKTVNDIFNSDYKIELNNAINALERGDADHSRMTALFLQKHEMYIWSIGWICRSILRYLKCDDIPKQKMYNNIVKMCIPILIDNISMLVKNVQANKSGGLTETIIRRFNIENSEDKNSLIIRTLTDIIDYRIMSSKYSGKFKALENSEQKHIINLFITLVLTTIPEKELAKCGDISWFGTEAFSENILLYKSTLSNEDVFRKLLQGIAKNKKKS
;
A
#
# COMPACT_ATOMS: atom_id res chain seq x y z
N MET A 1 -22.06 2.04 -42.03
CA MET A 1 -21.35 0.74 -41.99
C MET A 1 -22.12 -0.36 -41.25
N ARG A 2 -22.43 -0.23 -39.94
CA ARG A 2 -23.15 -1.30 -39.18
C ARG A 2 -24.49 -1.72 -39.79
N LYS A 3 -25.33 -0.78 -40.25
CA LYS A 3 -26.63 -1.09 -40.88
C LYS A 3 -26.50 -1.95 -42.15
N ILE A 4 -25.53 -1.61 -43.02
CA ILE A 4 -25.26 -2.36 -44.26
C ILE A 4 -24.77 -3.78 -43.95
N LEU A 5 -23.91 -3.93 -42.93
CA LEU A 5 -23.43 -5.24 -42.48
C LEU A 5 -24.59 -6.13 -41.98
N TYR A 6 -25.52 -5.58 -41.19
CA TYR A 6 -26.69 -6.32 -40.72
C TYR A 6 -27.62 -6.72 -41.86
N THR A 7 -27.85 -5.85 -42.85
CA THR A 7 -28.66 -6.17 -44.02
C THR A 7 -28.06 -7.34 -44.83
N ILE A 8 -26.74 -7.33 -45.04
CA ILE A 8 -26.04 -8.43 -45.73
C ILE A 8 -26.16 -9.75 -44.95
N LEU A 9 -26.02 -9.70 -43.62
CA LEU A 9 -26.13 -10.87 -42.75
C LEU A 9 -27.54 -11.47 -42.76
N ILE A 10 -28.58 -10.63 -42.75
CA ILE A 10 -29.99 -11.06 -42.84
C ILE A 10 -30.27 -11.69 -44.21
N VAL A 11 -29.81 -11.07 -45.30
CA VAL A 11 -30.00 -11.62 -46.65
C VAL A 11 -29.30 -12.97 -46.80
N ALA A 12 -28.06 -13.09 -46.30
CA ALA A 12 -27.34 -14.37 -46.29
C ALA A 12 -28.08 -15.43 -45.46
N LEU A 13 -28.63 -15.07 -44.29
CA LEU A 13 -29.41 -15.98 -43.46
C LEU A 13 -30.68 -16.47 -44.18
N ILE A 14 -31.40 -15.58 -44.85
CA ILE A 14 -32.60 -15.93 -45.64
C ILE A 14 -32.25 -16.88 -46.78
N ILE A 15 -31.12 -16.66 -47.47
CA ILE A 15 -30.64 -17.55 -48.53
C ILE A 15 -30.33 -18.94 -47.96
N VAL A 16 -29.61 -19.01 -46.83
CA VAL A 16 -29.27 -20.28 -46.18
C VAL A 16 -30.53 -21.03 -45.72
N ILE A 17 -31.50 -20.34 -45.12
CA ILE A 17 -32.79 -20.93 -44.73
C ILE A 17 -33.55 -21.42 -45.96
N GLY A 18 -33.59 -20.64 -47.05
CA GLY A 18 -34.23 -21.04 -48.30
C GLY A 18 -33.61 -22.30 -48.91
N LEU A 19 -32.28 -22.41 -48.91
CA LEU A 19 -31.55 -23.60 -49.36
C LEU A 19 -31.79 -24.82 -48.45
N LEU A 20 -31.90 -24.62 -47.13
CA LEU A 20 -32.22 -25.70 -46.20
C LEU A 20 -33.65 -26.20 -46.39
N LEU A 21 -34.61 -25.30 -46.61
CA LEU A 21 -36.01 -25.65 -46.86
C LEU A 21 -36.19 -26.41 -48.18
N SER A 22 -35.46 -26.05 -49.23
CA SER A 22 -35.51 -26.77 -50.51
C SER A 22 -34.93 -28.18 -50.40
N ILE A 23 -33.85 -28.37 -49.62
CA ILE A 23 -33.31 -29.71 -49.31
C ILE A 23 -34.34 -30.53 -48.51
N ILE A 24 -34.99 -29.95 -47.50
CA ILE A 24 -36.05 -30.64 -46.72
C ILE A 24 -37.23 -31.04 -47.62
N ALA A 25 -37.67 -30.17 -48.52
CA ALA A 25 -38.76 -30.46 -49.45
C ALA A 25 -38.40 -31.58 -50.43
N MET A 26 -37.18 -31.57 -50.97
CA MET A 26 -36.66 -32.63 -51.82
C MET A 26 -36.58 -33.97 -51.07
N ASN A 27 -36.25 -33.91 -49.77
CA ASN A 27 -36.20 -35.09 -48.92
C ASN A 27 -37.57 -35.70 -48.64
N LEU A 28 -38.57 -34.87 -48.31
CA LEU A 28 -39.95 -35.31 -48.11
C LEU A 28 -40.53 -35.95 -49.38
N TYR A 29 -40.23 -35.39 -50.55
CA TYR A 29 -40.63 -35.95 -51.85
C TYR A 29 -39.98 -37.32 -52.12
N TYR A 30 -38.71 -37.47 -51.78
CA TYR A 30 -37.99 -38.74 -51.92
C TYR A 30 -38.54 -39.83 -50.97
N PHE A 31 -38.84 -39.50 -49.72
CA PHE A 31 -39.50 -40.44 -48.79
C PHE A 31 -40.90 -40.84 -49.25
N SER A 32 -41.70 -39.91 -49.78
CA SER A 32 -43.01 -40.19 -50.37
C SER A 32 -42.94 -41.19 -51.54
N THR A 33 -41.86 -41.13 -52.33
CA THR A 33 -41.67 -42.00 -53.50
C THR A 33 -41.08 -43.37 -53.14
N ILE A 34 -40.28 -43.48 -52.08
CA ILE A 34 -39.70 -44.75 -51.61
C ILE A 34 -40.65 -45.56 -50.72
N ILE A 35 -41.39 -44.93 -49.81
CA ILE A 35 -42.34 -45.64 -48.92
C ILE A 35 -43.40 -46.41 -49.73
N ASN A 36 -43.71 -45.95 -50.95
CA ASN A 36 -44.67 -46.59 -51.84
C ASN A 36 -44.09 -47.74 -52.70
N LYS A 37 -42.81 -48.12 -52.55
CA LYS A 37 -42.18 -49.24 -53.27
C LYS A 37 -41.32 -50.09 -52.34
N THR A 38 -41.65 -51.37 -52.17
CA THR A 38 -40.76 -52.38 -51.53
C THR A 38 -40.12 -53.29 -52.58
N PRO A 39 -38.90 -53.85 -52.36
CA PRO A 39 -38.05 -53.74 -51.17
C PRO A 39 -36.95 -52.67 -51.30
N ILE A 40 -36.45 -52.19 -50.17
CA ILE A 40 -35.34 -51.23 -50.09
C ILE A 40 -34.05 -51.92 -50.53
N ILE A 41 -33.58 -51.63 -51.74
CA ILE A 41 -32.26 -52.03 -52.21
C ILE A 41 -31.28 -50.96 -51.73
N ILE A 42 -30.31 -51.34 -50.90
CA ILE A 42 -29.26 -50.43 -50.43
C ILE A 42 -28.30 -50.22 -51.61
N ASP A 43 -28.46 -49.12 -52.32
CA ASP A 43 -27.52 -48.67 -53.34
C ASP A 43 -26.65 -47.52 -52.80
N ARG A 44 -25.61 -47.17 -53.56
CA ARG A 44 -24.68 -46.09 -53.21
C ARG A 44 -25.36 -44.73 -53.13
N SER A 45 -26.38 -44.47 -53.95
CA SER A 45 -27.13 -43.21 -53.95
C SER A 45 -27.95 -43.01 -52.68
N LEU A 46 -28.50 -44.08 -52.10
CA LEU A 46 -29.23 -44.02 -50.82
C LEU A 46 -28.29 -43.74 -49.64
N VAL A 47 -27.08 -44.30 -49.66
CA VAL A 47 -26.04 -44.01 -48.65
C VAL A 47 -25.54 -42.57 -48.75
N ASP A 48 -25.25 -42.10 -49.97
CA ASP A 48 -24.83 -40.71 -50.21
C ASP A 48 -25.91 -39.72 -49.76
N TYR A 49 -27.18 -40.05 -50.05
CA TYR A 49 -28.33 -39.25 -49.65
C TYR A 49 -28.54 -39.18 -48.12
N VAL A 50 -28.49 -40.32 -47.41
CA VAL A 50 -28.58 -40.33 -45.94
C VAL A 50 -27.43 -39.56 -45.31
N THR A 51 -26.23 -39.62 -45.89
CA THR A 51 -25.06 -38.88 -45.43
C THR A 51 -25.24 -37.36 -45.60
N ILE A 52 -25.78 -36.91 -46.75
CA ILE A 52 -26.13 -35.51 -46.98
C ILE A 52 -27.21 -35.04 -45.99
N MET A 53 -28.24 -35.86 -45.76
CA MET A 53 -29.31 -35.53 -44.80
C MET A 53 -28.75 -35.37 -43.39
N LEU A 54 -27.90 -36.30 -42.95
CA LEU A 54 -27.28 -36.25 -41.63
C LEU A 54 -26.36 -35.02 -41.48
N ALA A 55 -25.63 -34.66 -42.55
CA ALA A 55 -24.82 -33.44 -42.59
C ALA A 55 -25.68 -32.17 -42.49
N CYS A 56 -26.82 -32.11 -43.19
CA CYS A 56 -27.75 -30.98 -43.09
C CYS A 56 -28.36 -30.85 -41.69
N VAL A 57 -28.77 -31.97 -41.06
CA VAL A 57 -29.29 -31.96 -39.69
C VAL A 57 -28.21 -31.53 -38.69
N ALA A 58 -26.98 -32.01 -38.85
CA ALA A 58 -25.85 -31.62 -38.01
C ALA A 58 -25.50 -30.12 -38.17
N LEU A 59 -25.60 -29.57 -39.38
CA LEU A 59 -25.42 -28.14 -39.64
C LEU A 59 -26.53 -27.30 -39.00
N CYS A 60 -27.80 -27.70 -39.14
CA CYS A 60 -28.93 -27.05 -38.49
C CYS A 60 -28.76 -27.05 -36.96
N PHE A 61 -28.39 -28.19 -36.38
CA PHE A 61 -28.16 -28.29 -34.94
C PHE A 61 -26.99 -27.40 -34.48
N SER A 62 -25.90 -27.35 -35.26
CA SER A 62 -24.74 -26.53 -34.96
C SER A 62 -25.08 -25.03 -35.00
N ILE A 63 -25.88 -24.59 -35.98
CA ILE A 63 -26.29 -23.18 -36.14
C ILE A 63 -27.33 -22.78 -35.08
N SER A 64 -28.31 -23.64 -34.81
CA SER A 64 -29.42 -23.32 -33.90
C SER A 64 -29.08 -23.48 -32.43
N VAL A 65 -28.13 -24.36 -32.08
CA VAL A 65 -27.85 -24.73 -30.67
C VAL A 65 -26.40 -24.44 -30.29
N VAL A 66 -25.44 -24.99 -31.04
CA VAL A 66 -24.02 -24.96 -30.63
C VAL A 66 -23.44 -23.54 -30.70
N ILE A 67 -23.66 -22.83 -31.80
CA ILE A 67 -23.14 -21.47 -32.00
C ILE A 67 -23.75 -20.47 -30.99
N PRO A 68 -25.08 -20.41 -30.79
CA PRO A 68 -25.68 -19.54 -29.77
C PRO A 68 -25.22 -19.86 -28.35
N TYR A 69 -25.09 -21.14 -28.01
CA TYR A 69 -24.58 -21.56 -26.70
C TYR A 69 -23.13 -21.09 -26.48
N PHE A 70 -22.26 -21.28 -27.47
CA PHE A 70 -20.86 -20.86 -27.37
C PHE A 70 -20.71 -19.33 -27.30
N LEU A 71 -21.46 -18.59 -28.11
CA LEU A 71 -21.51 -17.12 -28.07
C LEU A 71 -22.04 -16.62 -26.73
N SER A 72 -23.13 -17.19 -26.22
CA SER A 72 -23.70 -16.85 -24.92
C SER A 72 -22.69 -17.09 -23.80
N ASN A 73 -22.02 -18.25 -23.79
CA ASN A 73 -21.02 -18.57 -22.77
C ASN A 73 -19.80 -17.63 -22.84
N GLN A 74 -19.35 -17.24 -24.04
CA GLN A 74 -18.26 -16.26 -24.19
C GLN A 74 -18.66 -14.85 -23.73
N ILE A 75 -19.87 -14.40 -24.03
CA ILE A 75 -20.38 -13.09 -23.60
C ILE A 75 -20.52 -13.07 -22.07
N ILE A 76 -21.16 -14.09 -21.49
CA ILE A 76 -21.33 -14.24 -20.04
C ILE A 76 -19.98 -14.27 -19.34
N LYS A 77 -19.02 -15.07 -19.83
CA LYS A 77 -17.67 -15.14 -19.26
C LYS A 77 -16.97 -13.78 -19.27
N LYS A 78 -17.05 -13.05 -20.39
CA LYS A 78 -16.44 -11.72 -20.52
C LYS A 78 -17.10 -10.69 -19.59
N GLU A 79 -18.41 -10.78 -19.42
CA GLU A 79 -19.16 -9.90 -18.53
C GLU A 79 -18.84 -10.19 -17.06
N ILE A 80 -18.75 -11.47 -16.67
CA ILE A 80 -18.28 -11.88 -15.34
C ILE A 80 -16.84 -11.41 -15.09
N GLU A 81 -15.91 -11.65 -16.01
CA GLU A 81 -14.52 -11.19 -15.88
C GLU A 81 -14.43 -9.67 -15.73
N LYS A 82 -15.27 -8.91 -16.45
CA LYS A 82 -15.34 -7.46 -16.31
C LYS A 82 -15.90 -7.07 -14.94
N THR A 83 -17.02 -7.63 -14.50
CA THR A 83 -17.63 -7.34 -13.21
C THR A 83 -16.70 -7.68 -12.05
N VAL A 84 -16.03 -8.83 -12.10
CA VAL A 84 -15.03 -9.24 -11.10
C VAL A 84 -13.87 -8.24 -11.09
N ASN A 85 -13.33 -7.89 -12.25
CA ASN A 85 -12.25 -6.89 -12.32
C ASN A 85 -12.71 -5.51 -11.83
N ASP A 86 -13.91 -5.06 -12.13
CA ASP A 86 -14.43 -3.77 -11.68
C ASP A 86 -14.56 -3.76 -10.14
N ILE A 87 -15.14 -4.80 -9.54
CA ILE A 87 -15.27 -4.93 -8.07
C ILE A 87 -13.90 -4.92 -7.37
N PHE A 88 -12.94 -5.70 -7.87
CA PHE A 88 -11.62 -5.81 -7.24
C PHE A 88 -10.73 -4.58 -7.50
N ASN A 89 -10.87 -3.92 -8.66
CA ASN A 89 -10.01 -2.80 -9.03
C ASN A 89 -10.52 -1.43 -8.60
N SER A 90 -11.84 -1.22 -8.43
CA SER A 90 -12.38 0.08 -7.99
C SER A 90 -12.81 0.05 -6.52
N ASP A 91 -13.88 -0.65 -6.19
CA ASP A 91 -14.62 -0.38 -4.95
C ASP A 91 -13.91 -0.98 -3.75
N TYR A 92 -13.48 -2.24 -3.86
CA TYR A 92 -12.73 -2.90 -2.79
C TYR A 92 -11.39 -2.20 -2.53
N LYS A 93 -10.72 -1.74 -3.59
CA LYS A 93 -9.45 -1.01 -3.47
C LYS A 93 -9.65 0.35 -2.78
N ILE A 94 -10.73 1.06 -3.11
CA ILE A 94 -11.08 2.33 -2.45
C ILE A 94 -11.41 2.09 -0.97
N GLU A 95 -12.25 1.11 -0.65
CA GLU A 95 -12.59 0.75 0.73
C GLU A 95 -11.37 0.33 1.54
N LEU A 96 -10.50 -0.51 0.97
CA LEU A 96 -9.26 -0.93 1.61
C LEU A 96 -8.33 0.26 1.86
N ASN A 97 -8.16 1.15 0.87
CA ASN A 97 -7.36 2.37 1.05
C ASN A 97 -7.94 3.29 2.13
N ASN A 98 -9.27 3.43 2.19
CA ASN A 98 -9.94 4.20 3.23
C ASN A 98 -9.71 3.58 4.62
N ALA A 99 -9.80 2.26 4.74
CA ALA A 99 -9.53 1.54 5.99
C ALA A 99 -8.06 1.68 6.42
N ILE A 100 -7.11 1.53 5.49
CA ILE A 100 -5.68 1.74 5.74
C ILE A 100 -5.43 3.18 6.20
N ASN A 101 -5.98 4.17 5.52
CA ASN A 101 -5.86 5.58 5.92
C ASN A 101 -6.46 5.86 7.30
N ALA A 102 -7.61 5.25 7.62
CA ALA A 102 -8.23 5.37 8.94
C ALA A 102 -7.36 4.73 10.04
N LEU A 103 -6.74 3.57 9.75
CA LEU A 103 -5.82 2.89 10.65
C LEU A 103 -4.54 3.70 10.90
N GLU A 104 -3.91 4.21 9.83
CA GLU A 104 -2.71 5.06 9.93
C GLU A 104 -3.01 6.32 10.75
N ARG A 105 -4.17 6.96 10.52
CA ARG A 105 -4.62 8.09 11.33
C ARG A 105 -4.85 7.70 12.80
N GLY A 106 -5.50 6.57 13.06
CA GLY A 106 -5.75 6.08 14.40
C GLY A 106 -4.45 5.85 15.18
N ASP A 107 -3.46 5.20 14.56
CA ASP A 107 -2.11 5.02 15.14
C ASP A 107 -1.40 6.36 15.34
N ALA A 108 -1.56 7.32 14.41
CA ALA A 108 -0.99 8.66 14.54
C ALA A 108 -1.57 9.43 15.74
N ASP A 109 -2.89 9.45 15.88
CA ASP A 109 -3.61 10.10 16.99
C ASP A 109 -3.26 9.44 18.33
N HIS A 110 -3.24 8.10 18.38
CA HIS A 110 -2.87 7.35 19.58
C HIS A 110 -1.41 7.61 19.99
N SER A 111 -0.48 7.59 19.04
CA SER A 111 0.93 7.88 19.27
C SER A 111 1.12 9.31 19.81
N ARG A 112 0.39 10.29 19.26
CA ARG A 112 0.44 11.69 19.72
C ARG A 112 -0.06 11.84 21.16
N MET A 113 -1.18 11.21 21.50
CA MET A 113 -1.73 11.25 22.87
C MET A 113 -0.80 10.57 23.86
N THR A 114 -0.22 9.44 23.47
CA THR A 114 0.77 8.72 24.28
C THR A 114 2.00 9.57 24.54
N ALA A 115 2.54 10.24 23.52
CA ALA A 115 3.65 11.17 23.67
C ALA A 115 3.33 12.31 24.67
N LEU A 116 2.17 12.95 24.53
CA LEU A 116 1.74 14.02 25.43
C LEU A 116 1.55 13.54 26.88
N PHE A 117 1.02 12.33 27.06
CA PHE A 117 0.90 11.70 28.38
C PHE A 117 2.29 11.48 29.00
N LEU A 118 3.21 10.86 28.26
CA LEU A 118 4.57 10.58 28.70
C LEU A 118 5.36 11.85 29.03
N GLN A 119 5.17 12.91 28.22
CA GLN A 119 5.77 14.21 28.48
C GLN A 119 5.31 14.79 29.83
N LYS A 120 4.02 14.68 30.17
CA LYS A 120 3.50 15.14 31.47
C LYS A 120 4.07 14.36 32.66
N HIS A 121 4.47 13.12 32.44
CA HIS A 121 5.11 12.26 33.44
C HIS A 121 6.65 12.31 33.37
N GLU A 122 7.22 13.32 32.70
CA GLU A 122 8.69 13.51 32.57
C GLU A 122 9.43 12.34 31.90
N MET A 123 8.70 11.45 31.21
CA MET A 123 9.25 10.35 30.42
C MET A 123 9.63 10.83 29.02
N TYR A 124 10.51 11.83 28.96
CA TYR A 124 10.78 12.59 27.73
C TYR A 124 11.32 11.74 26.58
N ILE A 125 12.18 10.76 26.87
CA ILE A 125 12.72 9.90 25.81
C ILE A 125 11.65 9.01 25.17
N TRP A 126 10.72 8.48 25.97
CA TRP A 126 9.59 7.73 25.44
C TRP A 126 8.72 8.64 24.57
N SER A 127 8.42 9.83 25.08
CA SER A 127 7.63 10.83 24.36
C SER A 127 8.24 11.17 22.99
N ILE A 128 9.57 11.29 22.90
CA ILE A 128 10.28 11.55 21.65
C ILE A 128 10.02 10.45 20.60
N GLY A 129 10.12 9.17 20.98
CA GLY A 129 9.83 8.07 20.04
C GLY A 129 8.39 8.10 19.55
N TRP A 130 7.44 8.24 20.48
CA TRP A 130 6.01 8.28 20.15
C TRP A 130 5.60 9.49 19.31
N ILE A 131 6.19 10.67 19.53
CA ILE A 131 5.89 11.85 18.71
C ILE A 131 6.47 11.71 17.30
N CYS A 132 7.67 11.13 17.15
CA CYS A 132 8.25 10.83 15.84
C CYS A 132 7.40 9.82 15.06
N ARG A 133 6.94 8.76 15.73
CA ARG A 133 5.99 7.80 15.16
C ARG A 133 4.70 8.49 14.71
N SER A 134 4.12 9.33 15.55
CA SER A 134 2.91 10.09 15.21
C SER A 134 3.10 10.91 13.93
N ILE A 135 4.21 11.66 13.85
CA ILE A 135 4.54 12.46 12.67
C ILE A 135 4.66 11.55 11.44
N LEU A 136 5.45 10.48 11.52
CA LEU A 136 5.62 9.52 10.44
C LEU A 136 4.29 8.98 9.91
N ARG A 137 3.35 8.66 10.80
CA ARG A 137 2.01 8.14 10.44
C ARG A 137 1.13 9.16 9.75
N TYR A 138 1.10 10.41 10.22
CA TYR A 138 0.38 11.46 9.51
C TYR A 138 0.98 11.75 8.13
N LEU A 139 2.30 11.61 7.96
CA LEU A 139 2.95 11.76 6.65
C LEU A 139 2.61 10.62 5.68
N LYS A 140 2.26 9.42 6.18
CA LYS A 140 1.80 8.28 5.37
C LYS A 140 0.33 8.37 4.95
N CYS A 141 -0.49 9.16 5.66
CA CYS A 141 -1.90 9.31 5.34
C CYS A 141 -2.05 9.93 3.93
N ASP A 142 -2.67 9.21 3.00
CA ASP A 142 -2.92 9.65 1.62
C ASP A 142 -4.42 9.99 1.48
N ASP A 143 -4.87 10.98 2.25
CA ASP A 143 -6.24 11.53 2.23
C ASP A 143 -6.16 13.02 1.82
N ILE A 144 -6.17 13.26 0.51
CA ILE A 144 -5.97 14.58 -0.11
C ILE A 144 -6.86 15.68 0.54
N PRO A 145 -8.18 15.47 0.74
CA PRO A 145 -9.03 16.45 1.42
C PRO A 145 -8.53 16.87 2.81
N LYS A 146 -7.97 15.94 3.59
CA LYS A 146 -7.51 16.18 4.97
C LYS A 146 -6.03 16.51 5.10
N GLN A 147 -5.28 16.49 3.99
CA GLN A 147 -3.84 16.70 3.97
C GLN A 147 -3.40 17.99 4.68
N LYS A 148 -4.14 19.09 4.48
CA LYS A 148 -3.84 20.38 5.14
C LYS A 148 -3.95 20.28 6.67
N MET A 149 -4.96 19.56 7.16
CA MET A 149 -5.14 19.33 8.60
C MET A 149 -3.99 18.49 9.17
N TYR A 150 -3.61 17.41 8.49
CA TYR A 150 -2.48 16.58 8.91
C TYR A 150 -1.17 17.36 8.92
N ASN A 151 -0.93 18.18 7.91
CA ASN A 151 0.25 19.06 7.89
C ASN A 151 0.28 20.03 9.07
N ASN A 152 -0.87 20.59 9.45
CA ASN A 152 -0.96 21.46 10.62
C ASN A 152 -0.69 20.70 11.92
N ILE A 153 -1.21 19.48 12.06
CA ILE A 153 -0.95 18.63 13.23
C ILE A 153 0.54 18.29 13.30
N VAL A 154 1.17 17.89 12.19
CA VAL A 154 2.60 17.60 12.14
C VAL A 154 3.42 18.84 12.53
N LYS A 155 3.06 20.02 12.03
CA LYS A 155 3.68 21.29 12.45
C LYS A 155 3.55 21.56 13.94
N MET A 156 2.45 21.17 14.58
CA MET A 156 2.28 21.28 16.04
C MET A 156 3.10 20.24 16.81
N CYS A 157 3.36 19.07 16.23
CA CYS A 157 4.15 18.00 16.84
C CYS A 157 5.66 18.34 16.90
N ILE A 158 6.17 19.13 15.95
CA ILE A 158 7.60 19.49 15.90
C ILE A 158 8.04 20.30 17.13
N PRO A 159 7.37 21.40 17.54
CA PRO A 159 7.68 22.08 18.78
C PRO A 159 7.64 21.16 20.00
N ILE A 160 6.67 20.25 20.08
CA ILE A 160 6.56 19.26 21.16
C ILE A 160 7.79 18.35 21.19
N LEU A 161 8.24 17.85 20.03
CA LEU A 161 9.47 17.05 19.91
C LEU A 161 10.69 17.83 20.43
N ILE A 162 10.85 19.09 20.01
CA ILE A 162 11.97 19.94 20.42
C ILE A 162 11.95 20.24 21.92
N ASP A 163 10.76 20.46 22.49
CA ASP A 163 10.60 20.67 23.92
C ASP A 163 10.96 19.42 24.72
N ASN A 164 10.54 18.23 24.28
CA ASN A 164 10.93 16.97 24.92
C ASN A 164 12.45 16.75 24.87
N ILE A 165 13.10 16.99 23.72
CA ILE A 165 14.58 16.95 23.60
C ILE A 165 15.21 17.95 24.59
N SER A 166 14.68 19.17 24.65
CA SER A 166 15.19 20.23 25.51
C SER A 166 15.09 19.89 26.99
N MET A 167 13.96 19.31 27.42
CA MET A 167 13.75 18.92 28.82
C MET A 167 14.61 17.72 29.20
N LEU A 168 14.75 16.74 28.30
CA LEU A 168 15.65 15.61 28.50
C LEU A 168 17.10 16.08 28.71
N VAL A 169 17.60 16.94 27.82
CA VAL A 169 18.96 17.49 27.88
C VAL A 169 19.20 18.29 29.16
N LYS A 170 18.23 19.12 29.59
CA LYS A 170 18.31 19.85 30.86
C LYS A 170 18.34 18.92 32.07
N ASN A 171 17.52 17.88 32.08
CA ASN A 171 17.49 16.88 33.15
C ASN A 171 18.82 16.13 33.26
N VAL A 172 19.45 15.85 32.12
CA VAL A 172 20.80 15.28 32.07
C VAL A 172 21.84 16.27 32.61
N GLN A 173 21.78 17.54 32.22
CA GLN A 173 22.71 18.58 32.68
C GLN A 173 22.64 18.84 34.20
N ALA A 174 21.44 18.78 34.79
CA ALA A 174 21.23 18.99 36.22
C ALA A 174 21.77 17.84 37.07
N ASN A 175 21.80 16.62 36.53
CA ASN A 175 22.27 15.41 37.23
C ASN A 175 23.74 15.12 36.86
N LYS A 176 24.67 15.90 37.43
CA LYS A 176 26.13 15.73 37.22
C LYS A 176 26.75 14.53 37.96
N SER A 177 25.98 13.73 38.69
CA SER A 177 26.47 12.52 39.34
C SER A 177 26.59 11.38 38.32
N GLY A 178 27.71 11.36 37.61
CA GLY A 178 28.01 10.43 36.51
C GLY A 178 28.38 11.17 35.22
N GLY A 179 29.18 10.54 34.36
CA GLY A 179 29.47 11.08 33.02
C GLY A 179 28.20 11.24 32.18
N LEU A 180 28.21 12.12 31.19
CA LEU A 180 27.05 12.44 30.34
C LEU A 180 26.35 11.20 29.77
N THR A 181 27.14 10.27 29.24
CA THR A 181 26.67 8.99 28.68
C THR A 181 25.98 8.14 29.74
N GLU A 182 26.47 8.13 30.97
CA GLU A 182 25.96 7.31 32.07
C GLU A 182 24.67 7.89 32.65
N THR A 183 24.57 9.22 32.75
CA THR A 183 23.33 9.91 33.11
C THR A 183 22.26 9.73 32.03
N ILE A 184 22.64 9.77 30.75
CA ILE A 184 21.77 9.41 29.63
C ILE A 184 21.32 7.96 29.78
N ILE A 185 22.23 6.98 29.83
CA ILE A 185 21.87 5.56 29.97
C ILE A 185 20.97 5.31 31.19
N ARG A 186 21.29 5.87 32.37
CA ARG A 186 20.48 5.72 33.59
C ARG A 186 19.08 6.31 33.46
N ARG A 187 18.93 7.44 32.78
CA ARG A 187 17.61 8.10 32.60
C ARG A 187 16.81 7.49 31.44
N PHE A 188 17.48 6.85 30.49
CA PHE A 188 16.83 6.11 29.42
C PHE A 188 16.45 4.69 29.88
N ASN A 189 17.21 4.10 30.81
CA ASN A 189 16.97 2.77 31.36
C ASN A 189 16.25 2.89 32.71
N ILE A 190 14.92 3.00 32.67
CA ILE A 190 14.11 2.77 33.87
C ILE A 190 14.30 1.31 34.29
N GLU A 191 14.61 1.08 35.56
CA GLU A 191 14.81 -0.22 36.19
C GLU A 191 13.63 -1.18 35.88
N ASN A 192 13.96 -2.45 35.57
CA ASN A 192 13.08 -3.60 35.29
C ASN A 192 12.65 -3.91 33.84
N SER A 193 13.58 -4.02 32.89
CA SER A 193 13.36 -4.87 31.70
C SER A 193 14.60 -5.69 31.33
N GLU A 194 14.41 -6.91 30.83
CA GLU A 194 15.47 -7.81 30.34
C GLU A 194 16.28 -7.21 29.18
N ASP A 195 15.75 -6.19 28.49
CA ASP A 195 16.42 -5.51 27.37
C ASP A 195 16.64 -4.03 27.68
N LYS A 196 17.74 -3.76 28.41
CA LYS A 196 18.11 -2.42 28.93
C LYS A 196 18.04 -1.33 27.87
N ASN A 197 18.39 -1.61 26.61
CA ASN A 197 18.45 -0.58 25.55
C ASN A 197 17.22 -0.55 24.63
N SER A 198 16.23 -1.43 24.84
CA SER A 198 15.06 -1.60 23.96
C SER A 198 14.33 -0.28 23.67
N LEU A 199 14.18 0.56 24.67
CA LEU A 199 13.57 1.87 24.52
C LEU A 199 14.41 2.81 23.65
N ILE A 200 15.72 2.86 23.90
CA ILE A 200 16.64 3.74 23.15
C ILE A 200 16.64 3.31 21.67
N ILE A 201 16.73 1.99 21.44
CA ILE A 201 16.66 1.35 20.12
C ILE A 201 15.36 1.74 19.42
N ARG A 202 14.21 1.61 20.10
CA ARG A 202 12.91 2.00 19.55
C ARG A 202 12.85 3.49 19.23
N THR A 203 13.22 4.36 20.16
CA THR A 203 13.17 5.81 19.95
C THR A 203 14.11 6.24 18.83
N LEU A 204 15.33 5.70 18.77
CA LEU A 204 16.25 5.95 17.67
C LEU A 204 15.64 5.50 16.33
N THR A 205 15.02 4.32 16.31
CA THR A 205 14.34 3.80 15.11
C THR A 205 13.24 4.76 14.66
N ASP A 206 12.32 5.11 15.55
CA ASP A 206 11.19 6.00 15.25
C ASP A 206 11.68 7.38 14.74
N ILE A 207 12.77 7.93 15.31
CA ILE A 207 13.34 9.21 14.85
C ILE A 207 13.98 9.06 13.47
N ILE A 208 14.80 8.04 13.23
CA ILE A 208 15.45 7.83 11.93
C ILE A 208 14.41 7.57 10.85
N ASP A 209 13.41 6.74 11.12
CA ASP A 209 12.31 6.49 10.19
C ASP A 209 11.55 7.78 9.87
N TYR A 210 11.34 8.63 10.88
CA TYR A 210 10.83 9.98 10.64
C TYR A 210 11.75 10.79 9.70
N ARG A 211 13.07 10.76 9.87
CA ARG A 211 14.02 11.46 8.98
C ARG A 211 13.95 10.93 7.55
N ILE A 212 13.90 9.60 7.37
CA ILE A 212 13.76 8.93 6.06
C ILE A 212 12.45 9.36 5.40
N MET A 213 11.35 9.34 6.16
CA MET A 213 10.04 9.76 5.67
C MET A 213 10.06 11.22 5.23
N SER A 214 10.62 12.10 6.07
CA SER A 214 10.68 13.53 5.78
C SER A 214 11.55 13.86 4.56
N SER A 215 12.60 13.09 4.27
CA SER A 215 13.42 13.30 3.08
C SER A 215 12.71 12.84 1.80
N LYS A 216 12.12 11.63 1.82
CA LYS A 216 11.41 11.02 0.69
C LYS A 216 10.16 11.81 0.26
N TYR A 217 9.46 12.42 1.22
CA TYR A 217 8.21 13.13 0.97
C TYR A 217 8.34 14.67 0.97
N SER A 218 9.56 15.20 0.93
CA SER A 218 9.84 16.64 0.88
C SER A 218 9.15 17.40 -0.27
N GLY A 219 8.72 16.69 -1.33
CA GLY A 219 7.90 17.23 -2.42
C GLY A 219 6.40 17.38 -2.11
N LYS A 220 5.79 16.47 -1.32
CA LYS A 220 4.37 16.55 -0.90
C LYS A 220 4.20 17.42 0.35
N PHE A 221 5.24 17.53 1.18
CA PHE A 221 5.22 18.24 2.46
C PHE A 221 6.34 19.29 2.47
N LYS A 222 5.98 20.58 2.29
CA LYS A 222 6.91 21.71 2.48
C LYS A 222 7.65 21.54 3.81
N ALA A 223 8.96 21.81 3.82
CA ALA A 223 9.83 21.75 5.00
C ALA A 223 9.07 22.09 6.29
N LEU A 224 8.76 21.06 7.07
CA LEU A 224 7.91 21.15 8.26
C LEU A 224 8.70 21.73 9.44
N GLU A 225 9.99 21.43 9.46
CA GLU A 225 10.97 21.95 10.41
C GLU A 225 11.69 23.17 9.82
N ASN A 226 12.00 24.15 10.67
CA ASN A 226 12.97 25.17 10.32
C ASN A 226 14.42 24.61 10.44
N SER A 227 15.41 25.38 9.96
CA SER A 227 16.81 24.96 9.97
C SER A 227 17.38 24.69 11.36
N GLU A 228 16.91 25.41 12.39
CA GLU A 228 17.38 25.25 13.77
C GLU A 228 16.79 23.99 14.42
N GLN A 229 15.49 23.75 14.23
CA GLN A 229 14.81 22.53 14.69
C GLN A 229 15.45 21.29 14.07
N LYS A 230 15.67 21.32 12.75
CA LYS A 230 16.39 20.26 12.03
C LYS A 230 17.79 20.03 12.61
N HIS A 231 18.51 21.10 12.92
CA HIS A 231 19.84 20.99 13.52
C HIS A 231 19.82 20.36 14.92
N ILE A 232 18.86 20.75 15.77
CA ILE A 232 18.66 20.19 17.12
C ILE A 232 18.36 18.69 17.04
N ILE A 233 17.43 18.28 16.17
CA ILE A 233 17.05 16.88 15.99
C ILE A 233 18.25 16.05 15.51
N ASN A 234 19.01 16.56 14.53
CA ASN A 234 20.19 15.87 14.03
C ASN A 234 21.27 15.69 15.12
N LEU A 235 21.54 16.73 15.90
CA LEU A 235 22.48 16.63 17.02
C LEU A 235 22.00 15.66 18.10
N PHE A 236 20.70 15.60 18.35
CA PHE A 236 20.11 14.63 19.26
C PHE A 236 20.28 13.20 18.75
N ILE A 237 20.03 12.93 17.47
CA ILE A 237 20.28 11.62 16.85
C ILE A 237 21.74 11.21 17.03
N THR A 238 22.68 12.10 16.70
CA THR A 238 24.11 11.84 16.89
C THR A 238 24.44 11.51 18.35
N LEU A 239 23.87 12.25 19.30
CA LEU A 239 24.07 11.99 20.74
C LEU A 239 23.52 10.62 21.17
N VAL A 240 22.37 10.21 20.66
CA VAL A 240 21.77 8.90 20.98
C VAL A 240 22.55 7.77 20.32
N LEU A 241 23.06 7.97 19.11
CA LEU A 241 23.88 6.96 18.43
C LEU A 241 25.16 6.64 19.20
N THR A 242 25.74 7.61 19.90
CA THR A 242 26.95 7.37 20.69
C THR A 242 26.69 6.72 22.05
N THR A 243 25.44 6.50 22.43
CA THR A 243 25.08 5.82 23.69
C THR A 243 24.71 4.36 23.49
N ILE A 244 24.45 3.92 22.25
CA ILE A 244 24.08 2.54 21.91
C ILE A 244 25.32 1.78 21.41
N PRO A 245 25.61 0.58 21.94
CA PRO A 245 26.67 -0.29 21.40
C PRO A 245 26.40 -0.68 19.94
N GLU A 246 27.44 -0.71 19.11
CA GLU A 246 27.29 -0.98 17.66
C GLU A 246 26.62 -2.33 17.36
N LYS A 247 26.88 -3.36 18.20
CA LYS A 247 26.23 -4.67 18.11
C LYS A 247 24.70 -4.62 18.28
N GLU A 248 24.17 -3.61 18.95
CA GLU A 248 22.73 -3.45 19.20
C GLU A 248 22.05 -2.54 18.18
N LEU A 249 22.82 -1.75 17.40
CA LEU A 249 22.28 -0.93 16.32
C LEU A 249 21.64 -1.76 15.22
N ALA A 250 22.10 -3.00 15.01
CA ALA A 250 21.48 -3.93 14.07
C ALA A 250 19.99 -4.17 14.38
N LYS A 251 19.63 -4.25 15.67
CA LYS A 251 18.24 -4.44 16.11
C LYS A 251 17.32 -3.31 15.63
N CYS A 252 17.84 -2.08 15.51
CA CYS A 252 17.07 -0.94 15.03
C CYS A 252 16.64 -1.12 13.56
N GLY A 253 17.51 -1.71 12.73
CA GLY A 253 17.20 -2.00 11.33
C GLY A 253 16.07 -3.03 11.19
N ASP A 254 16.07 -4.05 12.05
CA ASP A 254 15.07 -5.13 12.03
C ASP A 254 13.65 -4.63 12.37
N ILE A 255 13.55 -3.59 13.19
CA ILE A 255 12.28 -2.98 13.61
C ILE A 255 11.91 -1.72 12.82
N SER A 256 12.78 -1.26 11.90
CA SER A 256 12.53 -0.08 11.08
C SER A 256 11.40 -0.33 10.07
N TRP A 257 10.57 0.68 9.90
CA TRP A 257 9.51 0.71 8.88
C TRP A 257 10.03 0.64 7.44
N PHE A 258 11.31 0.98 7.24
CA PHE A 258 11.96 1.02 5.93
C PHE A 258 12.95 -0.13 5.72
N GLY A 259 13.11 -0.99 6.72
CA GLY A 259 14.02 -2.13 6.71
C GLY A 259 15.48 -1.76 6.99
N THR A 260 16.28 -2.80 7.22
CA THR A 260 17.66 -2.69 7.71
C THR A 260 18.59 -1.91 6.80
N GLU A 261 18.45 -2.05 5.47
CA GLU A 261 19.32 -1.38 4.49
C GLU A 261 19.14 0.15 4.51
N ALA A 262 17.91 0.63 4.28
CA ALA A 262 17.59 2.06 4.27
C ALA A 262 17.90 2.73 5.61
N PHE A 263 17.67 2.01 6.71
CA PHE A 263 18.00 2.46 8.06
C PHE A 263 19.52 2.62 8.24
N SER A 264 20.30 1.61 7.85
CA SER A 264 21.76 1.61 7.98
C SER A 264 22.42 2.72 7.18
N GLU A 265 21.96 2.95 5.94
CA GLU A 265 22.43 4.06 5.11
C GLU A 265 22.18 5.43 5.78
N ASN A 266 21.03 5.61 6.42
CA ASN A 266 20.69 6.86 7.08
C ASN A 266 21.47 7.09 8.37
N ILE A 267 21.80 6.03 9.12
CA ILE A 267 22.65 6.17 10.32
C ILE A 267 24.02 6.76 9.96
N LEU A 268 24.60 6.40 8.81
CA LEU A 268 25.91 6.89 8.40
C LEU A 268 25.95 8.42 8.28
N LEU A 269 24.81 9.07 7.99
CA LEU A 269 24.68 10.53 7.92
C LEU A 269 24.87 11.22 9.27
N TYR A 270 24.65 10.49 10.37
CA TYR A 270 24.67 11.03 11.73
C TYR A 270 25.84 10.50 12.56
N LYS A 271 26.61 9.54 12.04
CA LYS A 271 27.90 9.15 12.64
C LYS A 271 28.81 10.38 12.67
N SER A 272 29.40 10.65 13.83
CA SER A 272 30.26 11.80 14.06
C SER A 272 31.57 11.37 14.71
N THR A 273 32.66 12.06 14.39
CA THR A 273 33.96 11.94 15.07
C THR A 273 34.07 12.81 16.31
N LEU A 274 33.06 13.66 16.57
CA LEU A 274 33.02 14.51 17.75
C LEU A 274 32.81 13.68 19.02
N SER A 275 33.41 14.13 20.11
CA SER A 275 33.16 13.54 21.43
C SER A 275 31.70 13.74 21.85
N ASN A 276 31.17 12.84 22.69
CA ASN A 276 29.82 12.96 23.23
C ASN A 276 29.58 14.30 23.93
N GLU A 277 30.59 14.80 24.65
CA GLU A 277 30.53 16.10 25.33
C GLU A 277 30.44 17.27 24.36
N ASP A 278 31.16 17.21 23.24
CA ASP A 278 31.11 18.26 22.20
C ASP A 278 29.76 18.28 21.48
N VAL A 279 29.22 17.10 21.15
CA VAL A 279 27.88 16.97 20.55
C VAL A 279 26.82 17.54 21.51
N PHE A 280 26.91 17.18 22.80
CA PHE A 280 25.98 17.68 23.82
C PHE A 280 26.09 19.19 24.05
N ARG A 281 27.31 19.74 24.06
CA ARG A 281 27.53 21.18 24.15
C ARG A 281 26.92 21.92 22.96
N LYS A 282 27.11 21.40 21.74
CA LYS A 282 26.48 21.96 20.52
C LYS A 282 24.96 21.86 20.60
N LEU A 283 24.41 20.76 21.12
CA LEU A 283 22.98 20.58 21.29
C LEU A 283 22.39 21.62 22.27
N LEU A 284 23.04 21.83 23.41
CA LEU A 284 22.67 22.89 24.37
C LEU A 284 22.68 24.28 23.73
N GLN A 285 23.70 24.59 22.93
CA GLN A 285 23.78 25.86 22.20
C GLN A 285 22.65 26.01 21.18
N GLY A 286 22.32 24.94 20.45
CA GLY A 286 21.20 24.90 19.51
C GLY A 286 19.86 25.18 20.19
N ILE A 287 19.60 24.48 21.30
CA ILE A 287 18.39 24.67 22.12
C ILE A 287 18.29 26.13 22.63
N ALA A 288 19.39 26.69 23.12
CA ALA A 288 19.41 28.06 23.62
C ALA A 288 19.14 29.10 22.51
N LYS A 289 19.61 28.87 21.28
CA LYS A 289 19.36 29.74 20.13
C LYS A 289 17.89 29.70 19.69
N ASN A 290 17.30 28.50 19.61
CA ASN A 290 15.91 28.32 19.20
C ASN A 290 14.93 29.07 20.13
N LYS A 291 15.19 29.09 21.45
CA LYS A 291 14.38 29.84 22.43
C LYS A 291 14.45 31.35 22.32
N LYS A 292 15.48 31.92 21.69
CA LYS A 292 15.58 33.37 21.48
C LYS A 292 14.74 33.86 20.28
N LYS A 293 14.23 32.94 19.46
CA LYS A 293 13.48 33.23 18.23
C LYS A 293 11.99 32.90 18.33
N SER A 294 11.59 32.12 19.33
CA SER A 294 10.19 31.81 19.68
C SER A 294 9.61 32.89 20.60
#